data_AF-A0A958Z5T6-F1
#
_entry.id   AF-A0A958Z5T6-F1
#
_cell.length_a   1.000
_cell.length_b   1.000
_cell.length_c   1.000
_cell.angle_alpha   90.00
_cell.angle_beta   90.00
_cell.angle_gamma   90.00
#
_symmetry.space_group_name_H-M   'P 1'
#
loop_
_entity.id
_entity.type
_entity.pdbx_description
1 polymer ?
#
loop_
_entity_poly.entity_id
_entity_poly.type
_entity_poly.pdbx_seq_one_letter_code
_entity_poly.pdbx_strand_id
1 'polypeptide(L)'
;TITLPYYDDSMCKFICTVPGEYLADRKLQIAYIKQQNPDLAKITWQDHKPFNLYTFGKNKYPNNLPYRIGNKLKRELKTKIGKPYIQRNWELQFLGMENDEKLQHWLFFENLHPFISKPILAKFYNNFKTVDAVKYSHPLSILLTLAVWKQRNE
;
A
#
# COMPACT_ATOMS: atom_id res chain seq x y z
N THR A 1 -23.32 -10.63 12.41
CA THR A 1 -22.53 -11.81 12.04
C THR A 1 -21.60 -11.44 10.92
N ILE A 2 -20.29 -11.62 11.08
CA ILE A 2 -19.33 -11.38 10.00
C ILE A 2 -19.47 -12.53 9.02
N THR A 3 -20.06 -12.29 7.86
CA THR A 3 -20.11 -13.27 6.76
C THR A 3 -18.92 -13.03 5.86
N LEU A 4 -18.06 -14.03 5.67
CA LEU A 4 -16.97 -13.98 4.71
C LEU A 4 -17.49 -14.56 3.37
N PRO A 5 -17.80 -13.73 2.36
CA PRO A 5 -18.55 -14.20 1.18
C PRO A 5 -17.84 -15.31 0.39
N TYR A 6 -16.51 -15.35 0.44
CA TYR A 6 -15.69 -16.37 -0.22
C TYR A 6 -15.63 -17.71 0.53
N TYR A 7 -16.11 -17.77 1.77
CA TYR A 7 -16.17 -18.98 2.59
C TYR A 7 -17.61 -19.50 2.73
N ASP A 8 -18.56 -18.90 2.02
CA ASP A 8 -19.93 -19.38 1.96
C ASP A 8 -20.02 -20.61 1.05
N ASP A 9 -20.70 -21.66 1.49
CA ASP A 9 -20.87 -22.90 0.72
C ASP A 9 -21.58 -22.67 -0.62
N SER A 10 -22.50 -21.69 -0.69
CA SER A 10 -23.14 -21.30 -1.95
C SER A 10 -22.15 -20.71 -2.95
N MET A 11 -21.15 -19.95 -2.48
CA MET A 11 -20.08 -19.41 -3.31
C MET A 11 -19.18 -20.54 -3.82
N CYS A 12 -18.83 -21.50 -2.97
CA CYS A 12 -18.04 -22.67 -3.37
C CYS A 12 -18.76 -23.44 -4.49
N LYS A 13 -20.04 -23.80 -4.28
CA LYS A 13 -20.87 -24.49 -5.26
C LYS A 13 -20.97 -23.72 -6.58
N PHE A 14 -21.20 -22.41 -6.51
CA PHE A 14 -21.23 -21.57 -7.70
C PHE A 14 -19.91 -21.65 -8.47
N ILE A 15 -18.77 -21.43 -7.82
CA ILE A 15 -17.46 -21.46 -8.47
C ILE A 15 -17.17 -22.82 -9.11
N CYS A 16 -17.58 -23.94 -8.49
CA CYS A 16 -17.44 -25.28 -9.06
C CYS A 16 -18.27 -25.49 -10.34
N THR A 17 -19.31 -24.68 -10.59
CA THR A 17 -20.11 -24.74 -11.83
C THR A 17 -19.61 -23.81 -12.93
N VAL A 18 -18.77 -22.82 -12.61
CA VAL A 18 -18.29 -21.83 -13.58
C VAL A 18 -17.13 -22.40 -14.39
N PRO A 19 -17.16 -22.35 -15.72
CA PRO A 19 -16.03 -22.77 -16.54
C PRO A 19 -14.75 -21.99 -16.20
N GLY A 20 -13.62 -22.70 -16.13
CA GLY A 20 -12.34 -22.11 -15.72
C GLY A 20 -11.89 -20.92 -16.57
N GLU A 21 -12.33 -20.84 -17.83
CA GLU A 21 -12.04 -19.71 -18.73
C GLU A 21 -12.57 -18.36 -18.24
N TYR A 22 -13.67 -18.35 -17.45
CA TYR A 22 -14.27 -17.15 -16.85
C TYR A 22 -13.64 -16.79 -15.50
N LEU A 23 -13.05 -17.78 -14.82
CA LEU A 23 -12.30 -17.57 -13.57
C LEU A 23 -10.87 -17.09 -13.84
N ALA A 24 -10.27 -17.52 -14.96
CA ALA A 24 -8.95 -17.13 -15.40
C ALA A 24 -8.80 -15.60 -15.46
N ASP A 25 -7.62 -15.11 -15.06
CA ASP A 25 -7.24 -13.70 -15.08
C ASP A 25 -8.26 -12.75 -14.43
N ARG A 26 -9.06 -13.27 -13.49
CA ARG A 26 -10.11 -12.53 -12.77
C ARG A 26 -11.18 -11.93 -13.69
N LYS A 27 -11.43 -12.53 -14.87
CA LYS A 27 -12.41 -12.00 -15.84
C LYS A 27 -13.79 -11.78 -15.23
N LEU A 28 -14.30 -12.74 -14.46
CA LEU A 28 -15.59 -12.64 -13.78
C LEU A 28 -15.65 -11.46 -12.80
N GLN A 29 -14.59 -11.26 -11.99
CA GLN A 29 -14.51 -10.14 -11.04
C GLN A 29 -14.46 -8.78 -11.76
N ILE A 30 -13.68 -8.69 -12.84
CA ILE A 30 -13.58 -7.47 -13.65
C ILE A 30 -14.93 -7.14 -14.30
N ALA A 31 -15.62 -8.14 -14.86
CA ALA A 31 -16.94 -7.97 -15.45
C ALA A 31 -17.96 -7.51 -14.40
N TYR A 32 -17.95 -8.14 -13.22
CA TYR A 32 -18.81 -7.76 -12.09
C TYR A 32 -18.60 -6.30 -11.68
N ILE A 33 -17.35 -5.86 -11.47
CA ILE A 33 -17.06 -4.46 -11.09
C ILE A 33 -17.54 -3.49 -12.18
N LYS A 34 -17.28 -3.80 -13.46
CA LYS A 34 -17.75 -2.97 -14.59
C LYS A 34 -19.27 -2.84 -14.65
N GLN A 35 -19.98 -3.91 -14.29
CA GLN A 35 -21.44 -3.94 -14.28
C GLN A 35 -22.02 -3.19 -13.08
N GLN A 36 -21.49 -3.44 -11.88
CA GLN A 36 -22.03 -2.90 -10.63
C GLN A 36 -21.62 -1.46 -10.36
N ASN A 37 -20.40 -1.07 -10.75
CA ASN A 37 -19.89 0.27 -10.53
C ASN A 37 -18.95 0.70 -11.68
N PRO A 38 -19.53 1.20 -12.80
CA PRO A 38 -18.76 1.67 -13.94
C PRO A 38 -17.77 2.79 -13.60
N ASP A 39 -18.10 3.64 -12.63
CA ASP A 39 -17.24 4.75 -12.23
C ASP A 39 -15.99 4.24 -11.49
N LEU A 40 -16.16 3.27 -10.59
CA LEU A 40 -15.05 2.54 -9.98
C LEU A 40 -14.18 1.85 -11.05
N ALA A 41 -14.80 1.25 -12.06
CA ALA A 41 -14.08 0.59 -13.14
C ALA A 41 -13.29 1.55 -14.05
N LYS A 42 -13.66 2.84 -14.08
CA LYS A 42 -12.94 3.88 -14.83
C LYS A 42 -11.73 4.45 -14.08
N ILE A 43 -11.63 4.22 -12.76
CA ILE A 43 -10.48 4.68 -11.98
C ILE A 43 -9.19 4.10 -12.55
N THR A 44 -8.23 4.98 -12.84
CA THR A 44 -6.91 4.58 -13.31
C THR A 44 -6.16 3.80 -12.25
N TRP A 45 -5.65 2.63 -12.60
CA TRP A 45 -4.88 1.79 -11.69
C TRP A 45 -3.42 2.27 -11.66
N GLN A 46 -2.85 2.45 -10.47
CA GLN A 46 -1.52 3.05 -10.32
C GLN A 46 -0.45 2.33 -11.16
N ASP A 47 -0.38 1.01 -11.06
CA ASP A 47 0.63 0.19 -11.75
C ASP A 47 0.37 0.07 -13.26
N HIS A 48 -0.88 0.33 -13.66
CA HIS A 48 -1.30 0.27 -15.06
C HIS A 48 -1.57 1.67 -15.64
N LYS A 49 -1.07 2.76 -15.02
CA LYS A 49 -1.29 4.12 -15.54
C LYS A 49 -0.90 4.22 -17.02
N PRO A 50 -1.74 4.83 -17.88
CA PRO A 50 -3.00 5.55 -17.58
C PRO A 50 -4.27 4.68 -17.63
N PHE A 51 -4.11 3.37 -17.79
CA PHE A 51 -5.20 2.44 -18.05
C PHE A 51 -6.05 2.14 -16.81
N ASN A 52 -7.29 1.71 -17.07
CA ASN A 52 -8.31 1.31 -16.11
C ASN A 52 -8.90 -0.05 -16.49
N LEU A 53 -9.94 -0.53 -15.78
CA LEU A 53 -10.52 -1.86 -16.05
C LEU A 53 -11.07 -2.04 -17.47
N TYR A 54 -11.39 -0.95 -18.19
CA TYR A 54 -11.82 -1.02 -19.59
C TYR A 54 -10.65 -1.07 -20.58
N THR A 55 -9.49 -0.52 -20.19
CA THR A 55 -8.37 -0.26 -21.11
C THR A 55 -7.08 -1.00 -20.76
N PHE A 56 -7.02 -1.72 -19.63
CA PHE A 56 -5.82 -2.38 -19.13
C PHE A 56 -5.17 -3.37 -20.11
N GLY A 57 -5.96 -3.96 -21.03
CA GLY A 57 -5.42 -4.83 -22.09
C GLY A 57 -4.44 -4.10 -23.03
N LYS A 58 -4.53 -2.77 -23.11
CA LYS A 58 -3.60 -1.91 -23.84
C LYS A 58 -2.33 -1.61 -23.06
N ASN A 59 -2.18 -2.06 -21.82
CA ASN A 59 -0.92 -1.95 -21.06
C ASN A 59 0.14 -2.96 -21.54
N LYS A 60 0.38 -2.96 -22.85
CA LYS A 60 1.37 -3.80 -23.54
C LYS A 60 2.10 -2.95 -24.57
N TYR A 61 3.25 -3.42 -25.00
CA TYR A 61 3.98 -2.78 -26.08
C TYR A 61 3.12 -2.77 -27.37
N PRO A 62 3.09 -1.69 -28.15
CA PRO A 62 3.83 -0.43 -27.98
C PRO A 62 3.11 0.64 -27.15
N ASN A 63 1.82 0.44 -26.85
CA ASN A 63 0.94 1.45 -26.26
C ASN A 63 1.36 1.95 -24.86
N ASN A 64 2.05 1.12 -24.08
CA ASN A 64 2.51 1.51 -22.74
C ASN A 64 3.84 2.29 -22.74
N LEU A 65 4.63 2.22 -23.82
CA LEU A 65 5.99 2.74 -23.85
C LEU A 65 6.06 4.28 -23.73
N PRO A 66 5.23 5.07 -24.44
CA PRO A 66 5.27 6.53 -24.32
C PRO A 66 5.02 7.00 -22.89
N TYR A 67 4.07 6.39 -22.19
CA TYR A 67 3.75 6.71 -20.80
C TYR A 67 4.90 6.35 -19.85
N ARG A 68 5.56 5.21 -20.07
CA ARG A 68 6.73 4.81 -19.25
C ARG A 68 7.88 5.80 -19.41
N ILE A 69 8.17 6.23 -20.63
CA ILE A 69 9.24 7.19 -20.91
C ILE A 69 8.90 8.56 -20.29
N GLY A 70 7.70 9.08 -20.53
CA GLY A 70 7.26 10.36 -19.99
C GLY A 70 7.25 10.38 -18.45
N ASN A 71 6.76 9.29 -17.82
CA ASN A 71 6.76 9.16 -16.37
C ASN A 71 8.19 9.10 -15.80
N LYS A 72 9.11 8.38 -16.45
CA LYS A 72 10.51 8.34 -16.03
C LYS A 72 11.14 9.73 -16.11
N LEU A 73 10.98 10.43 -17.23
CA LEU A 73 11.52 11.78 -17.41
C LEU A 73 10.98 12.75 -16.34
N LYS A 74 9.65 12.75 -16.13
CA LYS A 74 9.01 13.56 -15.09
C LYS A 74 9.59 13.29 -13.71
N ARG A 75 9.90 12.03 -13.40
CA ARG A 75 10.48 11.62 -12.12
C ARG A 75 11.90 12.14 -11.96
N GLU A 76 12.75 11.99 -12.97
CA GLU A 76 14.13 12.51 -12.94
C GLU A 76 14.17 14.03 -12.78
N LEU A 77 13.27 14.76 -13.46
CA LEU A 77 13.14 16.21 -13.32
C LEU A 77 12.73 16.62 -11.89
N LYS A 78 11.74 15.93 -11.30
CA LYS A 78 11.31 16.19 -9.92
C LYS A 78 12.44 15.96 -8.92
N THR A 79 13.22 14.90 -9.09
CA THR A 79 14.39 14.61 -8.26
C THR A 79 15.40 15.75 -8.35
N LYS A 80 15.67 16.28 -9.56
CA LYS A 80 16.57 17.43 -9.75
C LYS A 80 16.07 18.73 -9.10
N ILE A 81 14.76 18.90 -8.95
CA ILE A 81 14.12 20.06 -8.30
C ILE A 81 13.95 19.82 -6.78
N GLY A 82 14.62 18.82 -6.21
CA GLY A 82 14.59 18.56 -4.75
C GLY A 82 13.31 17.91 -4.24
N LYS A 83 12.46 17.37 -5.14
CA LYS A 83 11.27 16.58 -4.78
C LYS A 83 11.53 15.11 -5.15
N PRO A 84 12.31 14.38 -4.34
CA PRO A 84 12.64 12.99 -4.64
C PRO A 84 11.36 12.16 -4.75
N TYR A 85 11.37 11.23 -5.69
CA TYR A 85 10.22 10.37 -5.92
C TYR A 85 10.07 9.37 -4.80
N ILE A 86 8.94 9.44 -4.11
CA ILE A 86 8.58 8.53 -3.03
C ILE A 86 8.16 7.19 -3.66
N GLN A 87 8.88 6.14 -3.31
CA GLN A 87 8.70 4.79 -3.88
C GLN A 87 8.02 3.85 -2.89
N ARG A 88 8.30 4.01 -1.61
CA ARG A 88 7.92 3.03 -0.58
C ARG A 88 6.92 3.64 0.39
N ASN A 89 6.00 2.83 0.87
CA ASN A 89 4.96 3.30 1.79
C ASN A 89 5.59 3.92 3.06
N TRP A 90 6.63 3.31 3.60
CA TRP A 90 7.32 3.83 4.78
C TRP A 90 7.92 5.23 4.58
N GLU A 91 8.31 5.59 3.35
CA GLU A 91 8.84 6.92 3.06
C GLU A 91 7.75 7.97 3.20
N LEU A 92 6.51 7.67 2.75
CA LEU A 92 5.35 8.52 3.01
C LEU A 92 5.04 8.60 4.51
N GLN A 93 5.21 7.48 5.22
CA GLN A 93 4.82 7.35 6.62
C GLN A 93 5.78 8.04 7.59
N PHE A 94 7.09 8.00 7.31
CA PHE A 94 8.13 8.33 8.29
C PHE A 94 9.15 9.39 7.84
N LEU A 95 9.21 9.78 6.56
CA LEU A 95 10.12 10.84 6.14
C LEU A 95 9.47 12.22 6.26
N GLY A 96 10.29 13.22 6.59
CA GLY A 96 9.88 14.60 6.82
C GLY A 96 9.81 14.94 8.31
N MET A 97 10.05 16.20 8.64
CA MET A 97 10.12 16.67 10.04
C MET A 97 8.83 16.40 10.80
N GLU A 98 7.68 16.73 10.20
CA GLU A 98 6.37 16.53 10.83
C GLU A 98 6.07 15.04 11.12
N ASN A 99 6.40 14.16 10.18
CA ASN A 99 6.21 12.71 10.35
C ASN A 99 7.13 12.15 11.43
N ASP A 100 8.37 12.65 11.48
CA ASP A 100 9.36 12.25 12.49
C ASP A 100 8.95 12.67 13.90
N GLU A 101 8.46 13.90 14.07
CA GLU A 101 7.93 14.41 15.34
C GLU A 101 6.75 13.57 15.83
N LYS A 102 5.78 13.28 14.94
CA LYS A 102 4.64 12.40 15.26
C LYS A 102 5.11 10.99 15.61
N LEU A 103 6.07 10.44 14.89
CA LEU A 103 6.61 9.11 15.16
C LEU A 103 7.29 9.06 16.53
N GLN A 104 8.11 10.06 16.86
CA GLN A 104 8.73 10.17 18.18
C GLN A 104 7.68 10.30 19.29
N HIS A 105 6.64 11.11 19.07
CA HIS A 105 5.50 11.23 19.99
C HIS A 105 4.89 9.86 20.32
N TRP A 106 4.51 9.10 19.29
CA TRP A 106 3.91 7.78 19.46
C TRP A 106 4.83 6.75 20.12
N LEU A 107 6.14 6.80 19.87
CA LEU A 107 7.05 5.79 20.39
C LEU A 107 7.55 6.08 21.81
N PHE A 108 7.77 7.36 22.13
CA PHE A 108 8.48 7.74 23.36
C PHE A 108 7.63 8.51 24.37
N PHE A 109 6.58 9.20 23.93
CA PHE A 109 5.72 10.00 24.80
C PHE A 109 4.44 9.25 25.19
N GLU A 110 3.83 8.55 24.24
CA GLU A 110 2.77 7.58 24.53
C GLU A 110 3.39 6.44 25.35
N ASN A 111 2.72 6.04 26.44
CA ASN A 111 3.30 5.23 27.51
C ASN A 111 3.49 3.74 27.10
N LEU A 112 4.27 3.46 26.06
CA LEU A 112 4.64 2.12 25.58
C LEU A 112 5.56 1.37 26.54
N HIS A 113 6.19 2.09 27.48
CA HIS A 113 7.19 1.60 28.41
C HIS A 113 6.79 0.44 29.34
N PRO A 114 5.52 0.23 29.70
CA PRO A 114 5.10 -1.00 30.38
C PRO A 114 5.22 -2.26 29.51
N PHE A 115 5.16 -2.12 28.18
CA PHE A 115 5.21 -3.25 27.24
C PHE A 115 6.60 -3.41 26.58
N ILE A 116 7.26 -2.30 26.25
CA ILE A 116 8.55 -2.29 25.57
C ILE A 116 9.49 -1.28 26.22
N SER A 117 10.68 -1.74 26.60
CA SER A 117 11.68 -0.90 27.26
C SER A 117 12.15 0.26 26.37
N LYS A 118 12.41 1.43 26.98
CA LYS A 118 12.95 2.61 26.26
C LYS A 118 14.19 2.28 25.41
N PRO A 119 15.16 1.48 25.89
CA PRO A 119 16.36 1.14 25.12
C PRO A 119 16.05 0.41 23.80
N ILE A 120 15.03 -0.45 23.78
CA ILE A 120 14.63 -1.17 22.57
C ILE A 120 14.04 -0.18 21.55
N LEU A 121 13.12 0.68 22.00
CA LEU A 121 12.50 1.71 21.15
C LEU A 121 13.57 2.63 20.55
N ALA A 122 14.49 3.13 21.38
CA ALA A 122 15.59 3.99 20.95
C ALA A 122 16.50 3.28 19.94
N LYS A 123 16.82 1.99 20.14
CA LYS A 123 17.64 1.22 19.21
C LYS A 123 17.01 1.14 17.81
N PHE A 124 15.73 0.77 17.72
CA PHE A 124 15.04 0.64 16.43
C PHE A 124 14.85 1.99 15.74
N TYR A 125 14.48 3.02 16.50
CA TYR A 125 14.36 4.37 15.99
C TYR A 125 15.69 4.92 15.47
N ASN A 126 16.76 4.83 16.26
CA ASN A 126 18.08 5.34 15.86
C ASN A 126 18.61 4.58 14.64
N ASN A 127 18.48 3.25 14.62
CA ASN A 127 18.92 2.46 13.47
C ASN A 127 18.15 2.80 12.18
N PHE A 128 16.88 3.19 12.28
CA PHE A 128 16.14 3.72 11.13
C PHE A 128 16.67 5.07 10.66
N LYS A 129 17.03 5.96 11.59
CA LYS A 129 17.57 7.29 11.25
C LYS A 129 18.99 7.26 10.70
N THR A 130 19.84 6.37 11.21
CA THR A 130 21.30 6.45 10.99
C THR A 130 21.93 5.24 10.31
N VAL A 131 21.27 4.07 10.32
CA VAL A 131 21.86 2.82 9.79
C VAL A 131 21.22 2.43 8.46
N ASP A 132 19.94 2.07 8.48
CA ASP A 132 19.23 1.61 7.27
C ASP A 132 17.71 1.81 7.44
N ALA A 133 17.21 2.92 6.90
CA ALA A 133 15.80 3.24 6.96
C ALA A 133 14.90 2.15 6.33
N VAL A 134 15.39 1.42 5.33
CA VAL A 134 14.63 0.37 4.65
C VAL A 134 14.44 -0.82 5.59
N LYS A 135 15.54 -1.33 6.13
CA LYS A 135 15.54 -2.49 7.04
C LYS A 135 14.75 -2.22 8.31
N TYR A 136 14.84 -1.01 8.86
CA TYR A 136 14.24 -0.67 10.15
C TYR A 136 12.86 -0.02 10.05
N SER A 137 12.38 0.32 8.84
CA SER A 137 11.02 0.84 8.64
C SER A 137 9.93 -0.13 9.10
N HIS A 138 10.06 -1.42 8.80
CA HIS A 138 9.03 -2.39 9.12
C HIS A 138 8.89 -2.64 10.64
N PRO A 139 9.99 -2.84 11.40
CA PRO A 139 9.92 -2.86 12.87
C PRO A 139 9.28 -1.59 13.45
N LEU A 140 9.59 -0.41 12.92
CA LEU A 140 8.97 0.85 13.34
C LEU A 140 7.46 0.88 13.08
N SER A 141 7.00 0.41 11.91
CA SER A 141 5.57 0.29 11.64
C SER A 141 4.87 -0.64 12.62
N ILE A 142 5.51 -1.74 13.06
CA ILE A 142 4.96 -2.64 14.08
C ILE A 142 4.88 -1.93 15.44
N LEU A 143 5.95 -1.25 15.86
CA LEU A 143 5.99 -0.51 17.12
C LEU A 143 4.93 0.60 17.16
N LEU A 144 4.77 1.34 16.06
CA LEU A 144 3.72 2.35 15.92
C LEU A 144 2.33 1.73 15.97
N THR A 145 2.11 0.60 15.28
CA THR A 145 0.83 -0.11 15.32
C THR A 145 0.48 -0.53 16.74
N LEU A 146 1.46 -1.05 17.49
CA LEU A 146 1.29 -1.41 18.88
C LEU A 146 1.00 -0.18 19.76
N ALA A 147 1.68 0.95 19.53
CA ALA A 147 1.43 2.22 20.22
C ALA A 147 -0.04 2.66 20.07
N VAL A 148 -0.52 2.69 18.82
CA VAL A 148 -1.89 3.09 18.48
C VAL A 148 -2.90 2.09 19.03
N TRP A 149 -2.63 0.78 18.93
CA TRP A 149 -3.51 -0.24 19.51
C TRP A 149 -3.63 -0.06 21.02
N LYS A 150 -2.51 0.14 21.72
CA LYS A 150 -2.50 0.37 23.16
C LYS A 150 -3.35 1.57 23.54
N GLN A 151 -3.13 2.72 22.90
CA GLN A 151 -3.90 3.95 23.18
C GLN A 151 -5.41 3.78 22.93
N ARG A 152 -5.81 2.88 22.03
CA ARG A 152 -7.24 2.65 21.72
C ARG A 152 -7.93 1.66 22.65
N ASN A 153 -7.19 0.80 23.34
CA ASN A 153 -7.73 -0.29 24.13
C ASN A 153 -7.46 -0.13 25.64
N GLU A 154 -6.78 0.94 26.05
CA GLU A 154 -6.68 1.44 27.42
C GLU A 154 -7.52 2.71 27.57
#